data_AF-A0A8T4YMW9-F1
#
_entry.id   AF-A0A8T4YMW9-F1
#
_cell.length_a   1.000
_cell.length_b   1.000
_cell.length_c   1.000
_cell.angle_alpha   90.00
_cell.angle_beta   90.00
_cell.angle_gamma   90.00
#
_symmetry.space_group_name_H-M   'P 1'
#
loop_
_entity.id
_entity.type
_entity.pdbx_description
1 polymer ?
#
loop_
_entity_poly.entity_id
_entity_poly.type
_entity_poly.pdbx_seq_one_letter_code
_entity_poly.pdbx_strand_id
1 'polypeptide(L)'
;MKKKTVIIALIALVALTIFTRIISPRVNAAEVKITSVTPTTYRGKVGDIVRVIGTINTTDGLYQIWFGSKLVVNETASGNNVNASFSVPPLPGGNYTLTLQDVTANINATSWFIIDPAYTLKVSKPEYPKQLQ
;
A
#
# COMPACT_ATOMS: atom_id res chain seq x y z
N MET A 1 -47.17 -31.13 -14.15
CA MET A 1 -47.33 -29.67 -13.93
C MET A 1 -47.72 -29.00 -15.24
N LYS A 2 -48.70 -28.07 -15.22
CA LYS A 2 -49.13 -27.35 -16.43
C LYS A 2 -47.95 -26.49 -16.94
N LYS A 3 -47.68 -26.47 -18.26
CA LYS A 3 -46.57 -25.69 -18.88
C LYS A 3 -46.47 -24.24 -18.38
N LYS A 4 -47.62 -23.61 -18.07
CA LYS A 4 -47.72 -22.26 -17.51
C LYS A 4 -47.05 -22.12 -16.13
N THR A 5 -47.17 -23.12 -15.26
CA THR A 5 -46.56 -23.11 -13.91
C THR A 5 -45.03 -23.20 -13.96
N VAL A 6 -44.49 -23.95 -14.93
CA VAL A 6 -43.03 -24.07 -15.12
C VAL A 6 -42.43 -22.76 -15.63
N ILE A 7 -43.13 -22.08 -16.55
CA ILE A 7 -42.67 -20.80 -17.11
C ILE A 7 -42.67 -19.70 -16.03
N ILE A 8 -43.70 -19.65 -15.18
CA ILE A 8 -43.77 -18.67 -14.07
C ILE A 8 -42.63 -18.89 -13.07
N ALA A 9 -42.33 -20.16 -12.73
CA ALA A 9 -41.22 -20.48 -11.83
C ALA A 9 -39.86 -20.08 -12.41
N LEU A 10 -39.66 -20.27 -13.72
CA LEU A 10 -38.44 -19.86 -14.43
C LEU A 10 -38.27 -18.33 -14.44
N ILE A 11 -39.34 -17.58 -14.71
CA ILE A 11 -39.31 -16.11 -14.70
C ILE A 11 -39.04 -15.59 -13.28
N ALA A 12 -39.64 -16.18 -12.25
CA ALA A 12 -39.39 -15.80 -10.86
C ALA A 12 -37.95 -16.06 -10.43
N LEU A 13 -37.35 -17.17 -10.87
CA LEU A 13 -35.95 -17.50 -10.58
C LEU A 13 -34.99 -16.49 -11.25
N VAL A 14 -35.24 -16.13 -12.51
CA VAL A 14 -34.45 -15.12 -13.23
C VAL A 14 -34.59 -13.75 -12.56
N ALA A 15 -35.81 -13.32 -12.20
CA ALA A 15 -36.03 -12.06 -11.50
C ALA A 15 -35.29 -11.99 -10.16
N LEU A 16 -35.29 -13.08 -9.38
CA LEU A 16 -34.60 -13.16 -8.10
C LEU A 16 -33.07 -12.97 -8.24
N THR A 17 -32.46 -13.49 -9.32
CA THR A 17 -31.02 -13.27 -9.59
C THR A 17 -30.66 -11.84 -10.00
N ILE A 18 -31.61 -11.07 -10.52
CA ILE A 18 -31.39 -9.67 -10.92
C ILE A 18 -31.51 -8.75 -9.69
N PHE A 19 -32.44 -9.04 -8.78
CA PHE A 19 -32.63 -8.23 -7.55
C PHE A 19 -31.46 -8.30 -6.58
N THR A 20 -30.72 -9.41 -6.49
CA THR A 20 -29.55 -9.53 -5.61
C THR A 20 -28.36 -8.68 -6.06
N ARG A 21 -28.32 -8.22 -7.33
CA ARG A 21 -27.26 -7.33 -7.85
C ARG A 21 -27.47 -5.85 -7.46
N ILE A 22 -28.68 -5.46 -7.04
CA ILE A 22 -29.06 -4.05 -6.83
C ILE A 22 -28.58 -3.54 -5.47
N ILE A 23 -28.40 -4.42 -4.49
CA ILE A 23 -27.89 -4.06 -3.16
C ILE A 23 -26.36 -4.07 -3.20
N SER A 24 -25.78 -3.17 -3.99
CA SER A 24 -24.41 -2.76 -3.75
C SER A 24 -24.43 -1.84 -2.54
N PRO A 25 -23.81 -2.18 -1.40
CA PRO A 25 -23.68 -1.22 -0.31
C PRO A 25 -22.96 -0.01 -0.88
N ARG A 26 -23.62 1.15 -0.87
CA ARG A 26 -22.97 2.44 -1.05
C ARG A 26 -22.10 2.63 0.19
N VAL A 27 -20.88 2.10 0.12
CA VAL A 27 -19.83 2.42 1.07
C VAL A 27 -19.50 3.89 0.82
N ASN A 28 -19.59 4.72 1.85
CA ASN A 28 -18.96 6.04 1.82
C ASN A 28 -17.46 5.78 1.68
N ALA A 29 -16.99 5.77 0.45
CA ALA A 29 -15.62 5.46 0.10
C ALA A 29 -14.71 6.52 0.72
N ALA A 30 -14.13 6.22 1.89
CA ALA A 30 -12.96 6.96 2.34
C ALA A 30 -11.86 6.75 1.29
N GLU A 31 -11.31 7.83 0.76
CA GLU A 31 -10.21 7.74 -0.20
C GLU A 31 -9.01 7.06 0.48
N VAL A 32 -8.35 6.14 -0.22
CA VAL A 32 -7.10 5.56 0.27
C VAL A 32 -6.05 6.66 0.23
N LYS A 33 -5.48 7.02 1.38
CA LYS A 33 -4.55 8.15 1.47
C LYS A 33 -3.51 7.93 2.55
N ILE A 34 -2.27 8.33 2.28
CA ILE A 34 -1.25 8.51 3.32
C ILE A 34 -1.36 9.96 3.80
N THR A 35 -1.74 10.15 5.06
CA THR A 35 -1.92 11.50 5.66
C THR A 35 -0.65 12.00 6.32
N SER A 36 0.18 11.10 6.85
CA SER A 36 1.45 11.46 7.47
C SER A 36 2.45 10.30 7.45
N VAL A 37 3.72 10.65 7.30
CA VAL A 37 4.86 9.75 7.52
C VAL A 37 5.78 10.41 8.53
N THR A 38 6.22 9.63 9.52
CA THR A 38 7.21 10.03 10.52
C THR A 38 8.45 9.16 10.36
N PRO A 39 9.68 9.73 10.29
CA PRO A 39 10.02 11.14 10.44
C PRO A 39 9.51 12.03 9.30
N THR A 40 9.15 13.29 9.61
CA THR A 40 8.61 14.27 8.65
C THR A 40 9.64 14.77 7.63
N THR A 41 10.92 14.43 7.83
CA THR A 41 11.97 14.60 6.84
C THR A 41 11.85 13.62 5.68
N TYR A 42 11.09 12.53 5.83
CA TYR A 42 11.00 11.40 4.90
C TYR A 42 12.35 10.73 4.63
N ARG A 43 13.24 10.73 5.62
CA ARG A 43 14.57 10.10 5.54
C ARG A 43 14.92 9.37 6.82
N GLY A 44 15.69 8.30 6.71
CA GLY A 44 16.17 7.52 7.85
C GLY A 44 17.23 6.50 7.44
N LYS A 45 17.82 5.84 8.44
CA LYS A 45 18.78 4.75 8.26
C LYS A 45 18.07 3.41 8.38
N VAL A 46 18.73 2.35 7.88
CA VAL A 46 18.28 0.97 8.10
C VAL A 46 18.09 0.73 9.60
N GLY A 47 16.94 0.16 9.96
CA GLY A 47 16.55 -0.11 11.35
C GLY A 47 15.77 1.01 12.04
N ASP A 48 15.81 2.25 11.53
CA ASP A 48 15.03 3.35 12.10
C ASP A 48 13.52 3.05 12.03
N ILE A 49 12.76 3.53 13.02
CA ILE A 49 11.31 3.34 13.05
C ILE A 49 10.62 4.41 12.20
N VAL A 50 9.81 3.94 11.24
CA VAL A 50 8.93 4.77 10.41
C VAL A 50 7.50 4.53 10.83
N ARG A 51 6.74 5.61 11.07
CA ARG A 51 5.30 5.54 11.33
C ARG A 51 4.52 6.10 10.15
N VAL A 52 3.48 5.38 9.73
CA VAL A 52 2.59 5.76 8.64
C VAL A 52 1.19 5.89 9.19
N ILE A 53 0.58 7.06 8.96
CA ILE A 53 -0.81 7.33 9.25
C ILE A 53 -1.53 7.57 7.93
N GLY A 54 -2.71 6.98 7.79
CA GLY A 54 -3.48 7.06 6.56
C GLY A 54 -4.90 6.56 6.72
N THR A 55 -5.57 6.43 5.59
CA THR A 55 -6.92 5.90 5.48
C THR A 55 -6.99 4.85 4.38
N ILE A 56 -7.88 3.87 4.55
CA ILE A 56 -8.27 2.90 3.52
C ILE A 56 -9.76 3.01 3.21
N ASN A 57 -10.22 2.33 2.17
CA ASN A 57 -11.60 2.39 1.70
C ASN A 57 -12.51 1.39 2.43
N THR A 58 -11.99 0.21 2.69
CA THR A 58 -12.69 -0.90 3.31
C THR A 58 -12.67 -0.73 4.83
N THR A 59 -13.84 -0.52 5.43
CA THR A 59 -13.98 -0.45 6.89
C THR A 59 -13.57 -1.78 7.54
N ASP A 60 -12.69 -1.70 8.53
CA ASP A 60 -12.03 -2.83 9.20
C ASP A 60 -11.38 -3.81 8.20
N GLY A 61 -10.91 -3.26 7.08
CA GLY A 61 -10.29 -4.00 5.99
C GLY A 61 -8.81 -4.30 6.22
N LEU A 62 -8.33 -5.35 5.55
CA LEU A 62 -6.90 -5.66 5.50
C LEU A 62 -6.18 -4.60 4.66
N TYR A 63 -5.09 -4.07 5.21
CA TYR A 63 -4.19 -3.18 4.51
C TYR A 63 -2.75 -3.67 4.56
N GLN A 64 -1.98 -3.24 3.56
CA GLN A 64 -0.57 -3.56 3.46
C GLN A 64 0.24 -2.29 3.28
N ILE A 65 1.41 -2.23 3.91
CA ILE A 65 2.41 -1.19 3.65
C ILE A 65 3.61 -1.85 3.00
N TRP A 66 3.96 -1.33 1.83
CA TRP A 66 5.11 -1.76 1.04
C TRP A 66 6.17 -0.66 1.01
N PHE A 67 7.41 -1.04 1.29
CA PHE A 67 8.58 -0.19 1.17
C PHE A 67 9.39 -0.64 -0.06
N GLY A 68 9.22 0.06 -1.18
CA GLY A 68 9.63 -0.42 -2.50
C GLY A 68 8.89 -1.72 -2.83
N SER A 69 9.64 -2.83 -2.99
CA SER A 69 9.10 -4.16 -3.22
C SER A 69 8.96 -5.02 -1.95
N LYS A 70 9.28 -4.48 -0.77
CA LYS A 70 9.24 -5.21 0.51
C LYS A 70 7.95 -4.93 1.26
N LEU A 71 7.18 -5.97 1.56
CA LEU A 71 6.07 -5.89 2.49
C LEU A 71 6.61 -5.67 3.91
N VAL A 72 6.22 -4.56 4.54
CA VAL A 72 6.68 -4.19 5.90
C VAL A 72 5.57 -4.21 6.94
N VAL A 73 4.30 -4.09 6.51
CA VAL A 73 3.12 -4.21 7.39
C VAL A 73 2.00 -4.95 6.66
N ASN A 74 1.28 -5.81 7.36
CA ASN A 74 0.10 -6.52 6.87
C ASN A 74 -0.89 -6.69 8.03
N GLU A 75 -1.82 -5.76 8.18
CA GLU A 75 -2.68 -5.61 9.35
C GLU A 75 -4.10 -5.17 8.96
N THR A 76 -5.01 -5.14 9.92
CA THR A 76 -6.39 -4.68 9.73
C THR A 76 -6.56 -3.25 10.24
N ALA A 77 -7.23 -2.40 9.47
CA ALA A 77 -7.51 -1.03 9.88
C ALA A 77 -8.52 -0.98 11.03
N SER A 78 -8.53 0.12 11.80
CA SER A 78 -9.59 0.41 12.78
C SER A 78 -10.59 1.38 12.15
N GLY A 79 -11.77 0.88 11.82
CA GLY A 79 -12.66 1.54 10.87
C GLY A 79 -11.93 1.70 9.54
N ASN A 80 -11.73 2.93 9.10
CA ASN A 80 -10.98 3.24 7.89
C ASN A 80 -9.56 3.76 8.17
N ASN A 81 -9.14 3.80 9.43
CA ASN A 81 -7.89 4.44 9.84
C ASN A 81 -6.73 3.45 9.90
N VAL A 82 -5.59 3.89 9.37
CA VAL A 82 -4.30 3.20 9.44
C VAL A 82 -3.37 3.99 10.34
N ASN A 83 -2.73 3.30 11.28
CA ASN A 83 -1.67 3.83 12.13
C ASN A 83 -0.68 2.70 12.45
N ALA A 84 0.33 2.55 11.60
CA ALA A 84 1.30 1.47 11.69
C ALA A 84 2.73 1.99 11.78
N SER A 85 3.60 1.21 12.42
CA SER A 85 5.02 1.48 12.48
C SER A 85 5.82 0.26 12.03
N PHE A 86 6.94 0.49 11.34
CA PHE A 86 7.86 -0.55 10.90
C PHE A 86 9.31 -0.07 10.95
N SER A 87 10.26 -0.99 11.02
CA SER A 87 11.69 -0.67 10.89
C SER A 87 12.09 -0.57 9.42
N VAL A 88 12.87 0.45 9.06
CA VAL A 88 13.42 0.59 7.69
C VAL A 88 14.18 -0.69 7.32
N PRO A 89 13.81 -1.37 6.23
CA PRO A 89 14.41 -2.65 5.85
C PRO A 89 15.87 -2.48 5.42
N PRO A 90 16.68 -3.57 5.47
CA PRO A 90 18.08 -3.55 5.05
C PRO A 90 18.21 -3.48 3.52
N LEU A 91 17.98 -2.30 2.97
CA LEU A 91 18.10 -1.98 1.55
C LEU A 91 19.22 -0.94 1.33
N PRO A 92 19.83 -0.88 0.13
CA PRO A 92 20.81 0.15 -0.21
C PRO A 92 20.26 1.57 -0.04
N GLY A 93 21.15 2.54 0.20
CA GLY A 93 20.76 3.95 0.25
C GLY A 93 20.12 4.41 -1.06
N GLY A 94 19.02 5.16 -0.99
CA GLY A 94 18.24 5.55 -2.15
C GLY A 94 16.82 6.00 -1.80
N ASN A 95 16.08 6.45 -2.83
CA ASN A 95 14.68 6.83 -2.71
C ASN A 95 13.77 5.63 -3.00
N TYR A 96 12.84 5.33 -2.09
CA TYR A 96 11.91 4.23 -2.20
C TYR A 96 10.47 4.72 -2.15
N THR A 97 9.62 4.11 -2.98
CA THR A 97 8.18 4.33 -2.92
C THR A 97 7.59 3.61 -1.71
N LEU A 98 6.87 4.35 -0.88
CA LEU A 98 6.07 3.81 0.21
C LEU A 98 4.63 3.67 -0.28
N THR A 99 4.09 2.46 -0.30
CA THR A 99 2.72 2.19 -0.78
C THR A 99 1.85 1.70 0.35
N LEU A 100 0.72 2.37 0.58
CA LEU A 100 -0.38 1.87 1.40
C LEU A 100 -1.43 1.28 0.46
N GLN A 101 -1.72 -0.01 0.59
CA GLN A 101 -2.70 -0.72 -0.22
C GLN A 101 -3.88 -1.16 0.64
N ASP A 102 -5.09 -0.84 0.20
CA ASP A 102 -6.31 -1.51 0.63
C ASP A 102 -6.45 -2.81 -0.17
N VAL A 103 -6.34 -3.96 0.50
CA VAL A 103 -6.27 -5.25 -0.19
C VAL A 103 -7.62 -5.63 -0.82
N THR A 104 -8.71 -5.33 -0.13
CA THR A 104 -10.06 -5.69 -0.59
C THR A 104 -10.50 -4.82 -1.75
N ALA A 105 -10.26 -3.51 -1.67
CA ALA A 105 -10.59 -2.58 -2.75
C ALA A 105 -9.56 -2.63 -3.89
N ASN A 106 -8.36 -3.14 -3.64
CA ASN A 106 -7.22 -3.13 -4.54
C ASN A 106 -6.87 -1.71 -5.03
N ILE A 107 -6.88 -0.76 -4.10
CA ILE A 107 -6.57 0.66 -4.34
C ILE A 107 -5.38 1.07 -3.47
N ASN A 108 -4.49 1.89 -4.03
CA ASN A 108 -3.23 2.26 -3.42
C ASN A 108 -3.12 3.77 -3.22
N ALA A 109 -2.48 4.16 -2.12
CA ALA A 109 -1.88 5.49 -1.93
C ALA A 109 -0.35 5.35 -1.89
N THR A 110 0.34 6.35 -2.43
CA THR A 110 1.81 6.34 -2.47
C THR A 110 2.41 7.57 -1.82
N SER A 111 3.60 7.39 -1.25
CA SER A 111 4.50 8.41 -0.77
C SER A 111 5.93 7.95 -1.04
N TRP A 112 6.93 8.68 -0.56
CA TRP A 112 8.34 8.34 -0.75
C TRP A 112 9.10 8.40 0.58
N PHE A 113 10.19 7.65 0.67
CA PHE A 113 11.09 7.66 1.82
C PHE A 113 12.52 7.37 1.37
N ILE A 114 13.49 8.13 1.87
CA ILE A 114 14.90 8.00 1.49
C ILE A 114 15.64 7.23 2.58
N ILE A 115 16.35 6.18 2.18
CA ILE A 115 17.34 5.52 3.03
C ILE A 115 18.67 6.26 2.87
N ASP A 116 19.19 6.80 3.97
CA ASP A 116 20.52 7.40 3.98
C ASP A 116 21.60 6.30 3.99
N PRO A 117 22.61 6.38 3.11
CA PRO A 117 23.65 5.36 3.04
C PRO A 117 24.52 5.36 4.30
N ALA A 118 24.95 4.17 4.74
CA ALA A 118 25.80 4.02 5.92
C ALA A 118 27.24 4.55 5.72
N TYR A 119 27.74 4.59 4.47
CA TYR A 119 29.06 5.10 4.12
C TYR A 119 29.05 5.79 2.76
N THR A 120 29.97 6.73 2.55
CA THR A 120 30.19 7.40 1.26
C THR A 120 31.63 7.15 0.83
N LEU A 121 31.83 6.64 -0.39
CA LEU A 121 33.17 6.46 -0.96
C LEU A 121 33.63 7.78 -1.59
N LYS A 122 34.77 8.31 -1.13
CA LYS A 122 35.49 9.38 -1.82
C LYS A 122 36.62 8.76 -2.62
N VAL A 123 36.49 8.78 -3.94
CA VAL A 123 37.57 8.33 -4.84
C VAL A 123 38.48 9.52 -5.14
N SER A 124 39.75 9.42 -4.79
CA SER A 124 40.78 10.33 -5.30
C SER A 124 41.31 9.80 -6.63
N LYS A 125 41.45 10.68 -7.62
CA LYS A 125 42.15 10.34 -8.86
C LYS A 125 43.63 10.10 -8.52
N PRO A 126 44.22 8.94 -8.85
CA PRO A 126 45.65 8.72 -8.61
C PRO A 126 46.49 9.70 -9.44
N GLU A 127 47.65 10.09 -8.91
CA GLU A 127 48.61 10.90 -9.66
C GLU A 127 49.06 10.10 -10.89
N TYR A 128 49.19 10.78 -12.05
CA TYR A 128 49.67 10.12 -13.26
C TYR A 128 51.10 9.60 -13.04
N PRO A 129 51.47 8.44 -13.61
CA PRO A 129 52.83 7.93 -13.50
C PRO A 129 53.82 8.95 -14.08
N LYS A 130 54.84 9.32 -13.30
CA LYS A 130 55.95 10.16 -13.77
C LYS A 130 56.93 9.29 -14.54
N GLN A 131 57.14 9.62 -15.81
CA GLN A 131 58.21 9.00 -16.59
C GLN A 131 59.53 9.68 -16.21
N LEU A 132 60.46 8.91 -15.65
CA LEU A 132 61.83 9.39 -15.40
C LEU A 132 62.57 9.33 -16.74
N GLN A 133 63.09 10.47 -17.20
CA GLN A 133 63.99 10.57 -18.36
C GLN A 133 65.44 10.40 -17.93
#